data_AF-A0A7K9DE23-F1
#
_entry.id   AF-A0A7K9DE23-F1
#
_cell.length_a   1.000
_cell.length_b   1.000
_cell.length_c   1.000
_cell.angle_alpha   90.00
_cell.angle_beta   90.00
_cell.angle_gamma   90.00
#
_symmetry.space_group_name_H-M   'P 1'
#
loop_
_entity.id
_entity.type
_entity.pdbx_description
1 polymer ?
#
loop_
_entity_poly.entity_id
_entity_poly.type
_entity_poly.pdbx_seq_one_letter_code
_entity_poly.pdbx_strand_id
1 'polypeptide(L)' 'SPELYEYCIKEGYADKNLIAKWKKQGYENLCCLRCIQTRDTNFGTNCICRVPKSKLEVGRIIECTHCGCRGCSG' A
#
# COMPACT_ATOMS: atom_id res chain seq x y z
N SER A 1 -23.92 -3.83 -7.56
CA SER A 1 -24.11 -3.12 -8.84
C SER A 1 -23.09 -1.98 -8.94
N PRO A 2 -22.84 -1.41 -10.12
CA PRO A 2 -21.99 -0.22 -10.27
C PRO A 2 -22.43 0.95 -9.38
N GLU A 3 -23.75 1.16 -9.22
CA GLU A 3 -24.26 2.27 -8.41
C GLU A 3 -23.90 2.11 -6.92
N LEU A 4 -24.01 0.89 -6.38
CA LEU A 4 -23.64 0.63 -4.97
C LEU A 4 -22.14 0.85 -4.72
N TYR A 5 -21.29 0.49 -5.68
CA TYR A 5 -19.85 0.69 -5.58
C TYR A 5 -19.48 2.19 -5.54
N GLU A 6 -20.08 2.99 -6.42
CA GLU A 6 -19.87 4.44 -6.42
C GLU A 6 -20.41 5.10 -5.16
N TYR A 7 -21.57 4.64 -4.66
CA TYR A 7 -22.12 5.08 -3.39
C TYR A 7 -21.15 4.84 -2.22
N CYS A 8 -20.58 3.62 -2.10
CA CYS A 8 -19.61 3.31 -1.06
C CYS A 8 -18.36 4.21 -1.11
N ILE A 9 -17.90 4.58 -2.31
CA ILE A 9 -16.78 5.51 -2.48
C ILE A 9 -17.17 6.93 -2.07
N LYS A 10 -18.36 7.39 -2.49
CA LYS A 10 -18.83 8.75 -2.21
C LYS A 10 -19.04 8.99 -0.72
N GLU A 11 -19.59 8.01 -0.01
CA GLU A 11 -19.82 8.07 1.44
C GLU A 11 -18.56 7.76 2.27
N GLY A 12 -17.41 7.49 1.63
CA GLY A 12 -16.14 7.31 2.32
C GLY A 12 -15.93 5.93 2.95
N TYR A 13 -16.78 4.95 2.67
CA TYR A 13 -16.57 3.56 3.10
C TYR A 13 -15.37 2.91 2.41
N ALA A 14 -14.96 3.42 1.25
CA ALA A 14 -13.81 2.92 0.51
C ALA A 14 -12.98 4.06 -0.11
N ASP A 15 -11.65 3.92 -0.03
CA ASP A 15 -10.72 4.90 -0.61
C ASP A 15 -10.52 4.64 -2.11
N LYS A 16 -11.04 5.58 -2.93
CA LYS A 16 -10.92 5.56 -4.39
C LYS A 16 -9.46 5.49 -4.87
N ASN A 17 -8.56 6.23 -4.23
CA ASN A 17 -7.16 6.31 -4.64
C ASN A 17 -6.43 5.02 -4.32
N LEU A 18 -6.73 4.40 -3.17
CA LEU A 18 -6.18 3.10 -2.82
C LEU A 18 -6.67 2.00 -3.78
N ILE A 19 -7.97 1.97 -4.08
CA ILE A 19 -8.53 1.02 -5.06
C ILE A 19 -7.91 1.21 -6.45
N ALA A 20 -7.70 2.47 -6.88
CA ALA A 20 -7.04 2.76 -8.15
C ALA A 20 -5.59 2.22 -8.20
N LYS A 21 -4.90 2.12 -7.06
CA LYS A 21 -3.58 1.50 -6.97
C LYS A 21 -3.65 -0.02 -6.99
N TRP A 22 -4.61 -0.64 -6.30
CA TRP A 22 -4.79 -2.10 -6.34
C TRP A 22 -5.02 -2.66 -7.75
N LYS A 23 -5.57 -1.86 -8.67
CA LYS A 23 -5.74 -2.22 -10.08
C LYS A 23 -4.44 -2.19 -10.90
N LYS A 24 -3.34 -1.66 -10.36
CA LYS A 24 -2.05 -1.58 -11.04
C LYS A 24 -1.17 -2.77 -10.68
N GLN A 25 -0.47 -3.30 -11.68
CA GLN A 25 0.46 -4.41 -11.49
C GLN A 25 1.51 -4.08 -10.42
N GLY A 26 1.70 -4.99 -9.46
CA GLY A 26 2.65 -4.88 -8.36
C GLY A 26 2.15 -4.10 -7.13
N TYR A 27 0.91 -3.62 -7.15
CA TYR A 27 0.27 -2.89 -6.04
C TYR A 27 -0.98 -3.56 -5.51
N GLU A 28 -1.27 -4.79 -5.92
CA GLU A 28 -2.50 -5.54 -5.61
C GLU A 28 -2.72 -5.69 -4.10
N ASN A 29 -1.64 -5.79 -3.32
CA ASN A 29 -1.64 -5.92 -1.87
C ASN A 29 -1.12 -4.65 -1.16
N LEU A 30 -1.27 -3.47 -1.77
CA LEU A 30 -0.81 -2.22 -1.18
C LEU A 30 -1.58 -1.92 0.13
N CYS A 31 -0.82 -1.69 1.20
CA CYS A 31 -1.32 -1.45 2.54
C CYS A 31 -1.89 -0.04 2.78
N CYS A 32 -1.24 1.02 2.27
CA CYS A 32 -1.75 2.40 2.36
C CYS A 32 -1.05 3.31 1.34
N LEU A 33 -1.61 4.50 1.13
CA LEU A 33 -1.03 5.48 0.19
C LEU A 33 0.27 6.10 0.70
N ARG A 34 0.46 6.24 2.02
CA ARG A 34 1.71 6.78 2.61
C ARG A 34 2.93 5.92 2.29
N CYS A 35 2.76 4.60 2.20
CA CYS A 35 3.87 3.67 1.93
C CYS A 35 4.46 3.78 0.51
N ILE A 36 3.78 4.49 -0.39
CA ILE A 36 4.23 4.72 -1.78
C ILE A 36 4.46 6.22 -2.07
N GLN A 37 4.42 7.04 -1.03
CA GLN A 37 4.56 8.48 -1.15
C GLN A 37 6.00 8.88 -0.85
N THR A 38 6.76 9.16 -1.90
CA THR A 38 8.20 9.44 -1.80
C THR A 38 8.52 10.66 -0.93
N ARG A 39 7.66 11.70 -0.97
CA ARG A 39 7.79 12.91 -0.13
C ARG A 39 7.64 12.67 1.37
N ASP A 40 7.07 11.54 1.78
CA ASP A 40 6.84 11.22 3.21
C ASP A 40 8.06 10.50 3.83
N THR A 41 9.17 10.39 3.09
CA THR A 41 10.42 9.75 3.55
C THR A 41 11.63 10.66 3.35
N ASN A 42 12.63 10.54 4.23
CA ASN A 42 13.82 11.40 4.24
C ASN A 42 14.66 11.32 2.95
N PHE A 43 14.65 10.17 2.26
CA PHE A 43 15.46 9.92 1.07
C PHE A 43 14.65 9.85 -0.23
N GLY A 44 13.37 10.23 -0.21
CA GLY A 44 12.55 10.25 -1.42
C GLY A 44 12.21 8.86 -1.96
N THR A 45 12.18 7.82 -1.12
CA THR A 45 11.92 6.43 -1.51
C THR A 45 10.57 5.94 -1.02
N ASN A 46 10.15 4.76 -1.47
CA ASN A 46 8.99 4.08 -0.88
C ASN A 46 9.36 3.45 0.48
N CYS A 47 8.33 3.07 1.24
CA CYS A 47 8.51 2.38 2.51
C CYS A 47 9.12 0.97 2.33
N ILE A 48 9.86 0.49 3.34
CA ILE A 48 10.45 -0.86 3.38
C ILE A 48 9.43 -1.98 3.14
N CYS A 49 8.15 -1.77 3.49
CA CYS A 49 7.10 -2.74 3.21
C CYS A 49 6.89 -2.99 1.70
N ARG A 50 7.37 -2.12 0.82
CA ARG A 50 7.31 -2.28 -0.63
C ARG A 50 8.48 -3.07 -1.21
N VAL A 51 9.44 -3.51 -0.39
CA VAL A 51 10.52 -4.39 -0.82
C VAL A 51 10.02 -5.84 -0.80
N PRO A 52 10.14 -6.60 -1.91
CA PRO A 52 9.78 -8.02 -1.93
C PRO A 52 10.57 -8.81 -0.89
N LYS A 53 9.92 -9.77 -0.23
CA LYS A 53 10.59 -10.58 0.82
C LYS A 53 11.80 -11.35 0.32
N SER A 54 11.83 -11.74 -0.95
CA SER A 54 12.96 -12.41 -1.59
C SER A 54 14.23 -11.55 -1.69
N LYS A 55 14.11 -10.23 -1.57
CA LYS A 55 15.23 -9.28 -1.55
C LYS A 55 15.62 -8.84 -0.14
N LEU A 56 14.92 -9.35 0.88
CA LEU A 56 15.22 -9.07 2.28
C LEU A 56 16.02 -10.24 2.86
N GLU A 57 16.77 -9.94 3.92
CA GLU A 57 17.46 -10.96 4.70
C GLU A 57 16.47 -11.97 5.28
N VAL A 58 16.82 -13.25 5.20
CA VAL A 58 15.98 -14.35 5.69
C VAL A 58 15.77 -14.18 7.20
N GLY A 59 14.51 -14.26 7.65
CA GLY A 59 14.14 -14.13 9.05
C GLY A 59 13.98 -12.69 9.55
N ARG A 60 14.26 -11.68 8.70
CA ARG A 60 14.01 -10.28 9.07
C ARG A 60 12.52 -9.98 9.13
N ILE A 61 12.01 -9.71 10.33
CA ILE A 61 10.65 -9.21 10.53
C ILE A 61 10.63 -7.72 10.17
N ILE A 62 9.79 -7.35 9.21
CA ILE A 62 9.55 -5.96 8.85
C ILE A 62 8.24 -5.49 9.46
N GLU A 63 8.24 -4.28 10.02
CA GLU A 63 7.03 -3.59 10.43
C GLU A 63 7.09 -2.13 9.99
N CYS A 64 6.08 -1.68 9.24
CA CYS A 64 6.00 -0.31 8.75
C CYS A 64 5.62 0.67 9.87
N THR A 65 6.37 1.75 10.02
CA THR A 65 6.07 2.82 10.99
C THR A 65 4.80 3.63 10.66
N HIS A 66 4.30 3.57 9.43
CA HIS A 66 3.09 4.30 9.03
C HIS A 66 1.79 3.53 9.26
N CYS A 67 1.80 2.20 9.17
CA CYS A 67 0.57 1.40 9.23
C CYS A 67 0.74 -0.02 9.82
N GLY A 68 1.93 -0.38 10.29
CA GLY A 68 2.19 -1.69 10.93
C GLY A 68 2.22 -2.89 9.99
N CYS A 69 2.16 -2.69 8.67
CA CYS A 69 2.21 -3.79 7.72
C CYS A 69 3.59 -4.49 7.67
N ARG A 70 3.60 -5.77 7.28
CA ARG A 70 4.80 -6.64 7.29
C ARG A 70 5.24 -7.12 5.90
N GLY A 71 5.01 -6.27 4.89
CA GLY A 71 5.27 -6.55 3.48
C GLY A 71 4.00 -6.42 2.65
N CYS A 72 4.05 -5.54 1.65
CA CYS A 72 2.95 -5.20 0.75
C CYS A 72 3.31 -5.49 -0.72
N SER A 73 4.44 -6.15 -0.99
CA SER A 73 4.94 -6.42 -2.36
C SER A 73 5.25 -7.91 -2.62
N GLY A 74 4.55 -8.82 -1.92
CA GLY A 74 4.84 -10.26 -1.91
C GLY A 74 5.70 -10.64 -0.71
#